data_AF-A0A653BFP7-F1
#
_entry.id   AF-A0A653BFP7-F1
#
_cell.length_a   1.000
_cell.length_b   1.000
_cell.length_c   1.000
_cell.angle_alpha   90.00
_cell.angle_beta   90.00
_cell.angle_gamma   90.00
#
_symmetry.space_group_name_H-M   'P 1'
#
loop_
_entity.id
_entity.type
_entity.pdbx_description
1 polymer ?
#
loop_
_entity_poly.entity_id
_entity_poly.type
_entity_poly.pdbx_seq_one_letter_code
_entity_poly.pdbx_strand_id
1 'polypeptide(L)'
;RVTSRSNAVRDQYRPITSLDVVVAARWWFQKMAREKRNFLVKIQGQNAEMLLNACEQFLGKKESEIQHIALVTLEGHQRAIMGSMTVEEIYKDRKKFSKQVFEVASSDLVNMGITVVSYTLKDIRDEEGYLKSLGMARTAEVKRDARIGEAEARADAQIKEALAEEQRMASVFVNDAEIAKARRDFELKKAAYDAEVQARNAEAEMAYELQAAKTRQRIKEEQMQIKVVERTQQIQVQEQEIARKERELEATIRRPAEAEKFRLEKIAEANHKRVLLEAEAEAEAVRLKGEAEAFAIQAKATAEAEQMAKKAEAWKEYKEAAMVDMFLDVIPKIAAEVAAPLSQAKKITMVSSGNGEVGAAKLTGEVLDIVNRVPLLVKSMTGVDISRSVQGA
;
A
#
# COMPACT_ATOMS: atom_id res chain seq x y z
N ARG A 1 38.43 -73.76 -3.26
CA ARG A 1 37.53 -74.92 -3.49
C ARG A 1 36.81 -74.61 -4.80
N VAL A 2 37.01 -75.27 -5.93
CA VAL A 2 37.24 -76.69 -6.19
C VAL A 2 38.21 -76.84 -7.36
N THR A 3 39.32 -77.52 -7.10
CA THR A 3 40.18 -78.20 -8.08
C THR A 3 39.68 -79.65 -8.25
N SER A 4 40.05 -80.25 -9.38
CA SER A 4 40.12 -81.71 -9.65
C SER A 4 38.86 -82.46 -10.10
N ARG A 5 38.98 -83.02 -11.32
CA ARG A 5 38.28 -84.15 -12.00
C ARG A 5 38.17 -83.71 -13.47
N SER A 6 38.88 -84.27 -14.44
CA SER A 6 38.99 -85.69 -14.76
C SER A 6 40.07 -85.87 -15.85
N ASN A 7 41.30 -86.19 -15.44
CA ASN A 7 42.28 -86.84 -16.30
C ASN A 7 41.93 -88.34 -16.28
N ALA A 8 41.17 -88.82 -17.27
CA ALA A 8 40.87 -90.24 -17.43
C ALA A 8 40.39 -90.58 -18.84
N VAL A 9 41.08 -90.11 -19.91
CA VAL A 9 40.93 -90.68 -21.26
C VAL A 9 42.26 -90.51 -22.01
N ARG A 10 43.30 -91.23 -21.59
CA ARG A 10 44.57 -91.35 -22.31
C ARG A 10 45.09 -92.77 -22.08
N ASP A 11 44.42 -93.75 -22.66
CA ASP A 11 45.00 -95.06 -22.93
C ASP A 11 44.03 -95.89 -23.78
N GLN A 12 44.12 -95.72 -25.11
CA GLN A 12 43.73 -96.70 -26.13
C GLN A 12 43.94 -96.10 -27.52
N TYR A 13 45.20 -95.93 -27.94
CA TYR A 13 45.54 -95.78 -29.35
C TYR A 13 46.83 -96.54 -29.62
N ARG A 14 46.70 -97.82 -30.02
CA ARG A 14 47.78 -98.49 -30.76
C ARG A 14 47.77 -97.90 -32.18
N PRO A 15 48.93 -97.48 -32.74
CA PRO A 15 48.97 -97.06 -34.13
C PRO A 15 48.68 -98.26 -35.04
N ILE A 16 47.65 -98.12 -35.87
CA ILE A 16 47.25 -99.10 -36.89
C ILE A 16 48.39 -99.15 -37.93
N THR A 17 48.99 -100.32 -38.15
CA THR A 17 50.04 -100.46 -39.17
C THR A 17 49.41 -100.59 -40.55
N SER A 18 50.15 -100.21 -41.61
CA SER A 18 49.66 -100.27 -43.00
C SER A 18 49.25 -101.69 -43.43
N LEU A 19 49.75 -102.73 -42.76
CA LEU A 19 49.33 -104.12 -42.99
C LEU A 19 47.93 -104.42 -42.43
N ASP A 20 47.57 -103.84 -41.27
CA ASP A 20 46.26 -104.04 -40.65
C ASP A 20 45.15 -103.36 -41.46
N VAL A 21 45.44 -102.21 -42.06
CA VAL A 21 44.52 -101.49 -42.98
C VAL A 21 44.26 -102.30 -44.25
N VAL A 22 45.28 -102.96 -44.81
CA VAL A 22 45.15 -103.74 -46.05
C VAL A 22 44.39 -105.05 -45.81
N VAL A 23 44.61 -105.71 -44.66
CA VAL A 23 43.88 -106.94 -44.29
C VAL A 23 42.43 -106.63 -43.91
N ALA A 24 42.18 -105.54 -43.17
CA ALA A 24 40.85 -105.06 -42.86
C ALA A 24 40.10 -104.65 -44.15
N ALA A 25 40.74 -103.90 -45.06
CA ALA A 25 40.15 -103.51 -46.34
C ALA A 25 39.82 -104.73 -47.22
N ARG A 26 40.66 -105.78 -47.21
CA ARG A 26 40.41 -107.03 -47.96
C ARG A 26 39.23 -107.82 -47.42
N TRP A 27 39.10 -107.92 -46.09
CA TRP A 27 37.98 -108.61 -45.43
C TRP A 27 36.68 -107.81 -45.54
N TRP A 28 36.78 -106.47 -45.43
CA TRP A 28 35.70 -105.52 -45.60
C TRP A 28 35.16 -105.52 -47.04
N PHE A 29 36.03 -105.63 -48.06
CA PHE A 29 35.64 -105.77 -49.47
C PHE A 29 34.87 -107.05 -49.75
N GLN A 30 35.27 -108.18 -49.16
CA GLN A 30 34.60 -109.47 -49.36
C GLN A 30 33.20 -109.48 -48.74
N LYS A 31 32.95 -108.64 -47.72
CA LYS A 31 31.65 -108.47 -47.06
C LYS A 31 30.77 -107.43 -47.77
N MET A 32 31.35 -106.36 -48.31
CA MET A 32 30.68 -105.35 -49.15
C MET A 32 30.19 -105.90 -50.50
N ALA A 33 30.78 -106.99 -51.01
CA ALA A 33 30.30 -107.67 -52.22
C ALA A 33 28.95 -108.40 -52.05
N ARG A 34 28.44 -108.54 -50.81
CA ARG A 34 27.13 -109.14 -50.52
C ARG A 34 25.96 -108.17 -50.54
N GLU A 35 26.18 -106.87 -50.75
CA GLU A 35 25.14 -105.86 -50.55
C GLU A 35 24.77 -105.11 -51.83
N LYS A 36 23.61 -105.51 -52.40
CA LYS A 36 22.86 -104.95 -53.53
C LYS A 36 23.48 -103.70 -54.20
N ARG A 37 24.37 -103.90 -55.17
CA ARG A 37 24.79 -102.86 -56.13
C ARG A 37 23.84 -102.86 -57.32
N ASN A 38 23.35 -101.69 -57.73
CA ASN A 38 22.50 -101.55 -58.93
C ASN A 38 23.38 -101.11 -60.09
N PHE A 39 24.06 -102.08 -60.71
CA PHE A 39 24.66 -101.90 -62.03
C PHE A 39 23.76 -102.61 -63.04
N LEU A 40 23.46 -101.93 -64.14
CA LEU A 40 22.74 -102.52 -65.26
C LEU A 40 23.74 -102.73 -66.37
N VAL A 41 24.01 -103.99 -66.71
CA VAL A 41 24.89 -104.38 -67.81
C VAL A 41 24.09 -105.16 -68.82
N LYS A 42 24.40 -104.97 -70.10
CA LYS A 42 23.80 -105.71 -71.21
C LYS A 42 24.89 -106.18 -72.16
N ILE A 43 24.67 -107.33 -72.79
CA ILE A 43 25.49 -107.76 -73.93
C ILE A 43 25.00 -106.99 -75.15
N GLN A 44 25.92 -106.38 -75.90
CA GLN A 44 25.57 -105.53 -77.03
C GLN A 44 25.40 -106.37 -78.30
N GLY A 45 24.15 -106.63 -78.70
CA GLY A 45 23.83 -107.40 -79.90
C GLY A 45 23.83 -106.61 -81.21
N GLN A 46 24.02 -105.29 -81.17
CA GLN A 46 23.96 -104.43 -82.37
C GLN A 46 25.29 -104.34 -83.13
N ASN A 47 26.42 -104.57 -82.46
CA ASN A 47 27.74 -104.55 -83.09
C ASN A 47 28.24 -105.99 -83.24
N ALA A 48 28.52 -106.41 -84.46
CA ALA A 48 28.98 -107.76 -84.78
C ALA A 48 30.32 -108.08 -84.09
N GLU A 49 31.23 -107.12 -83.95
CA GLU A 49 32.53 -107.30 -83.30
C GLU A 49 32.40 -107.52 -81.79
N MET A 50 31.59 -106.69 -81.11
CA MET A 50 31.35 -106.83 -79.68
C MET A 50 30.61 -108.13 -79.36
N LEU A 51 29.69 -108.55 -80.22
CA LEU A 51 28.97 -109.81 -80.08
C LEU A 51 29.91 -111.01 -80.25
N LEU A 52 30.84 -110.95 -81.20
CA LEU A 52 31.83 -112.01 -81.41
C LEU A 52 32.75 -112.16 -80.18
N ASN A 53 33.29 -111.05 -79.66
CA ASN A 53 34.11 -111.04 -78.44
C ASN A 53 33.35 -111.58 -77.22
N ALA A 54 32.07 -111.21 -77.07
CA ALA A 54 31.23 -111.74 -75.99
C ALA A 54 31.00 -113.26 -76.16
N CYS A 55 30.74 -113.73 -77.38
CA CYS A 55 30.59 -115.14 -77.67
C CYS A 55 31.89 -115.91 -77.38
N GLU A 56 33.05 -115.43 -77.83
CA GLU A 56 34.34 -116.07 -77.52
C GLU A 56 34.61 -116.17 -76.01
N GLN A 57 34.28 -115.12 -75.26
CA GLN A 57 34.58 -115.04 -73.83
C GLN A 57 33.58 -115.77 -72.93
N PHE A 58 32.32 -115.91 -73.37
CA PHE A 58 31.21 -116.41 -72.55
C PHE A 58 30.55 -117.69 -73.07
N LEU A 59 30.89 -118.19 -74.27
CA LEU A 59 30.37 -119.46 -74.77
C LEU A 59 30.75 -120.61 -73.83
N GLY A 60 29.75 -121.35 -73.35
CA GLY A 60 29.93 -122.46 -72.41
C GLY A 60 29.94 -122.08 -70.93
N LYS A 61 29.90 -120.78 -70.58
CA LYS A 61 29.78 -120.31 -69.19
C LYS A 61 28.33 -120.20 -68.75
N LYS A 62 28.07 -120.41 -67.46
CA LYS A 62 26.76 -120.19 -66.87
C LYS A 62 26.51 -118.69 -66.66
N GLU A 63 25.25 -118.27 -66.67
CA GLU A 63 24.87 -116.87 -66.45
C GLU A 63 25.46 -116.30 -65.16
N SER A 64 25.49 -117.09 -64.08
CA SER A 64 26.11 -116.70 -62.80
C SER A 64 27.60 -116.38 -62.91
N GLU A 65 28.32 -117.07 -63.79
CA GLU A 65 29.76 -116.87 -64.00
C GLU A 65 30.00 -115.60 -64.83
N ILE A 66 29.14 -115.33 -65.81
CA ILE A 66 29.17 -114.08 -66.61
C ILE A 66 28.90 -112.88 -65.69
N GLN A 67 27.88 -112.97 -64.83
CA GLN A 67 27.57 -111.94 -63.84
C GLN A 67 28.73 -111.73 -62.85
N HIS A 68 29.39 -112.82 -62.41
CA HIS A 68 30.53 -112.74 -61.50
C HIS A 68 31.73 -112.04 -62.14
N ILE A 69 32.07 -112.37 -63.39
CA ILE A 69 33.17 -111.73 -64.13
C ILE A 69 32.90 -110.23 -64.28
N ALA A 70 31.70 -109.84 -64.73
CA ALA A 70 31.32 -108.44 -64.86
C ALA A 70 31.38 -107.68 -63.52
N LEU A 71 30.93 -108.32 -62.43
CA LEU A 71 31.00 -107.75 -61.09
C LEU A 71 32.44 -107.53 -60.65
N VAL A 72 33.31 -108.54 -60.74
CA VAL A 72 34.71 -108.46 -60.28
C VAL A 72 35.48 -107.38 -61.05
N THR A 73 35.29 -107.27 -62.36
CA THR A 73 35.91 -106.20 -63.16
C THR A 73 35.44 -104.81 -62.74
N LEU A 74 34.13 -104.62 -62.55
CA LEU A 74 33.58 -103.35 -62.05
C LEU A 74 34.09 -103.01 -60.64
N GLU A 75 34.20 -103.99 -59.75
CA GLU A 75 34.76 -103.79 -58.42
C GLU A 75 36.24 -103.41 -58.45
N GLY A 76 37.01 -103.97 -59.38
CA GLY A 76 38.40 -103.61 -59.62
C GLY A 76 38.56 -102.14 -59.98
N HIS A 77 37.81 -101.68 -60.98
CA HIS A 77 37.81 -100.28 -61.43
C HIS A 77 37.29 -99.33 -60.35
N GLN A 78 36.21 -99.69 -59.66
CA GLN A 78 35.69 -98.90 -58.54
C GLN A 78 36.75 -98.73 -57.45
N ARG A 79 37.47 -99.80 -57.09
CA ARG A 79 38.55 -99.76 -56.10
C ARG A 79 39.72 -98.88 -56.57
N ALA A 80 40.10 -98.96 -57.84
CA ALA A 80 41.17 -98.15 -58.40
C ALA A 80 40.86 -96.65 -58.35
N ILE A 81 39.64 -96.26 -58.76
CA ILE A 81 39.21 -94.86 -58.72
C ILE A 81 39.10 -94.36 -57.28
N MET A 82 38.60 -95.18 -56.35
CA MET A 82 38.60 -94.84 -54.92
C MET A 82 40.00 -94.60 -54.36
N GLY A 83 41.03 -95.29 -54.87
CA GLY A 83 42.42 -95.07 -54.47
C GLY A 83 43.02 -93.75 -54.99
N SER A 84 42.48 -93.20 -56.07
CA SER A 84 42.94 -91.94 -56.67
C SER A 84 42.25 -90.68 -56.11
N MET A 85 41.14 -90.83 -55.39
CA MET A 85 40.34 -89.73 -54.85
C MET A 85 40.37 -89.70 -53.32
N THR A 86 40.26 -88.52 -52.74
CA THR A 86 40.12 -88.35 -51.28
C THR A 86 38.69 -88.64 -50.82
N VAL A 87 38.52 -89.00 -49.55
CA VAL A 87 37.21 -89.32 -48.96
C VAL A 87 36.24 -88.13 -49.06
N GLU A 88 36.77 -86.91 -48.91
CA GLU A 88 36.01 -85.66 -48.99
C GLU A 88 35.51 -85.38 -50.40
N GLU A 89 36.33 -85.64 -51.43
CA GLU A 89 35.93 -85.44 -52.82
C GLU A 89 34.84 -86.43 -53.24
N ILE A 90 34.96 -87.69 -52.83
CA ILE A 90 33.93 -88.70 -53.10
C ILE A 90 32.62 -88.33 -52.38
N TYR A 91 32.70 -87.79 -51.16
CA TYR A 91 31.52 -87.39 -50.40
C TYR A 91 30.84 -86.13 -50.95
N LYS A 92 31.62 -85.10 -51.32
CA LYS A 92 31.11 -83.83 -51.89
C LYS A 92 30.54 -84.03 -53.29
N ASP A 93 31.24 -84.76 -54.15
CA ASP A 93 30.93 -84.90 -55.57
C ASP A 93 30.79 -86.35 -56.02
N ARG A 94 29.73 -87.02 -55.52
CA ARG A 94 29.38 -88.41 -55.89
C ARG A 94 29.17 -88.62 -57.39
N LYS A 95 28.73 -87.58 -58.10
CA LYS A 95 28.53 -87.63 -59.56
C LYS A 95 29.86 -87.72 -60.31
N LYS A 96 30.89 -86.98 -59.87
CA LYS A 96 32.23 -87.01 -60.46
C LYS A 96 32.85 -88.39 -60.33
N PHE A 97 32.78 -88.95 -59.12
CA PHE A 97 33.21 -90.33 -58.85
C PHE A 97 32.48 -91.35 -59.75
N SER A 98 31.13 -91.26 -59.81
CA SER A 98 30.32 -92.19 -60.61
C SER A 98 30.65 -92.11 -62.10
N LYS A 99 30.94 -90.90 -62.61
CA LYS A 99 31.33 -90.68 -64.00
C LYS A 99 32.68 -91.30 -64.33
N GLN A 100 33.68 -91.13 -63.46
CA GLN A 100 35.02 -91.69 -63.65
C GLN A 100 35.02 -93.23 -63.62
N VAL A 101 34.29 -93.83 -62.67
CA VAL A 101 34.13 -95.29 -62.61
C VAL A 101 33.43 -95.80 -63.88
N PHE A 102 32.40 -95.08 -64.34
CA PHE A 102 31.70 -95.43 -65.57
C PHE A 102 32.60 -95.37 -66.80
N GLU A 103 33.40 -94.32 -66.98
CA GLU A 103 34.28 -94.15 -68.15
C GLU A 103 35.36 -95.24 -68.21
N VAL A 104 36.05 -95.50 -67.10
CA VAL A 104 37.14 -96.49 -67.04
C VAL A 104 36.61 -97.91 -67.14
N ALA A 105 35.47 -98.22 -66.52
CA ALA A 105 34.91 -99.56 -66.65
C ALA A 105 34.23 -99.81 -68.00
N SER A 106 33.69 -98.78 -68.65
CA SER A 106 33.06 -98.94 -69.95
C SER A 106 34.07 -99.34 -71.03
N SER A 107 35.28 -98.78 -71.02
CA SER A 107 36.30 -99.15 -72.00
C SER A 107 36.75 -100.61 -71.86
N ASP A 108 36.88 -101.11 -70.63
CA ASP A 108 37.31 -102.48 -70.37
C ASP A 108 36.19 -103.51 -70.60
N LEU A 109 34.95 -103.19 -70.21
CA LEU A 109 33.79 -104.05 -70.47
C LEU A 109 33.43 -104.16 -71.95
N VAL A 110 33.68 -103.10 -72.74
CA VAL A 110 33.49 -103.12 -74.19
C VAL A 110 34.39 -104.17 -74.87
N ASN A 111 35.63 -104.35 -74.39
CA ASN A 111 36.53 -105.38 -74.90
C ASN A 111 35.99 -106.79 -74.66
N MET A 112 35.22 -107.00 -73.59
CA MET A 112 34.52 -108.25 -73.29
C MET A 112 33.14 -108.35 -73.97
N GLY A 113 32.74 -107.36 -74.76
CA GLY A 113 31.43 -107.32 -75.42
C GLY A 113 30.25 -106.97 -74.49
N ILE A 114 30.53 -106.42 -73.31
CA ILE A 114 29.54 -105.97 -72.32
C ILE A 114 29.44 -104.44 -72.38
N THR A 115 28.21 -103.91 -72.33
CA THR A 115 27.95 -102.47 -72.18
C THR A 115 27.27 -102.17 -70.86
N VAL A 116 27.80 -101.19 -70.13
CA VAL A 116 27.17 -100.65 -68.92
C VAL A 116 26.06 -99.68 -69.33
N VAL A 117 24.83 -99.96 -68.93
CA VAL A 117 23.65 -99.11 -69.19
C VAL A 117 23.57 -98.00 -68.17
N SER A 118 23.81 -98.30 -66.89
CA SER A 118 23.85 -97.29 -65.85
C SER A 118 24.66 -97.76 -64.63
N TYR A 119 25.30 -96.79 -63.98
CA TYR A 119 25.99 -96.95 -62.72
C TYR A 119 25.49 -95.87 -61.75
N THR A 120 24.93 -96.30 -60.62
CA THR A 120 24.51 -95.40 -59.55
C THR A 120 25.10 -95.87 -58.22
N LEU A 121 25.78 -94.95 -57.54
CA LEU A 121 26.29 -95.20 -56.19
C LEU A 121 25.14 -95.08 -55.20
N LYS A 122 24.88 -96.12 -54.40
CA LYS A 122 23.78 -96.11 -53.42
C LYS A 122 24.13 -95.32 -52.17
N ASP A 123 25.13 -95.77 -51.43
CA ASP A 123 25.47 -95.21 -50.13
C ASP A 123 26.98 -95.27 -49.89
N ILE A 124 27.51 -94.31 -49.13
CA ILE A 124 28.90 -94.31 -48.67
C ILE A 124 28.83 -94.27 -47.16
N ARG A 125 29.30 -95.33 -46.53
CA ARG A 125 29.32 -95.46 -45.07
C ARG A 125 30.75 -95.46 -44.58
N ASP A 126 30.93 -94.82 -43.44
CA ASP A 126 32.18 -94.73 -42.72
C ASP A 126 31.95 -95.29 -41.31
N GLU A 127 32.75 -96.27 -40.91
CA GLU A 127 32.64 -96.96 -39.63
C GLU A 127 33.36 -96.19 -38.50
N GLU A 128 34.41 -95.43 -38.82
CA GLU A 128 35.23 -94.68 -37.85
C GLU A 128 34.64 -93.28 -37.53
N GLY A 129 33.56 -92.89 -38.20
CA GLY A 129 32.81 -91.67 -37.89
C GLY A 129 33.51 -90.35 -38.27
N TYR A 130 34.50 -90.40 -39.15
CA TYR A 130 35.16 -89.23 -39.75
C TYR A 130 34.15 -88.29 -40.44
N LEU A 131 33.25 -88.85 -41.25
CA LEU A 131 32.22 -88.08 -41.96
C LEU A 131 31.25 -87.38 -40.99
N LYS A 132 30.94 -88.03 -39.87
CA LYS A 132 30.08 -87.47 -38.82
C LYS A 132 30.77 -86.27 -38.16
N SER A 133 32.06 -86.38 -37.87
CA SER A 133 32.86 -85.32 -37.26
C SER A 133 33.00 -84.10 -38.17
N LEU A 134 33.21 -84.31 -39.48
CA LEU A 134 33.25 -83.23 -40.47
C LEU A 134 31.92 -82.46 -40.55
N GLY A 135 30.79 -83.17 -40.50
CA GLY A 135 29.46 -82.58 -40.46
C GLY A 135 29.20 -81.75 -39.19
N MET A 136 29.72 -82.17 -38.03
CA MET A 136 29.59 -81.43 -36.78
C MET A 136 30.32 -80.08 -36.82
N ALA A 137 31.55 -80.05 -37.36
CA ALA A 137 32.31 -78.80 -37.50
C ALA A 137 31.58 -77.78 -38.39
N ARG A 138 31.10 -78.22 -39.57
CA ARG A 138 30.36 -77.34 -40.49
C ARG A 138 29.03 -76.86 -39.91
N THR A 139 28.34 -77.73 -39.16
CA THR A 139 27.09 -77.35 -38.48
C THR A 139 27.33 -76.31 -37.39
N ALA A 140 28.43 -76.43 -36.65
CA ALA A 140 28.79 -75.47 -35.61
C ALA A 140 29.17 -74.10 -36.20
N GLU A 141 29.88 -74.09 -37.34
CA GLU A 141 30.22 -72.87 -38.10
C GLU A 141 28.94 -72.16 -38.58
N VAL A 142 28.05 -72.86 -39.29
CA VAL A 142 26.78 -72.28 -39.78
C VAL A 142 25.92 -71.74 -38.62
N LYS A 143 25.86 -72.45 -37.49
CA LYS A 143 25.14 -71.98 -36.29
C LYS A 143 25.81 -70.77 -35.63
N ARG A 144 27.12 -70.61 -35.76
CA ARG A 144 27.83 -69.42 -35.26
C ARG A 144 27.49 -68.22 -36.14
N ASP A 145 27.61 -68.37 -37.46
CA ASP A 145 27.36 -67.30 -38.41
C ASP A 145 25.89 -66.84 -38.36
N ALA A 146 24.95 -67.79 -38.25
CA ALA A 146 23.54 -67.46 -38.06
C ALA A 146 23.30 -66.63 -36.78
N ARG A 147 23.96 -66.97 -35.67
CA ARG A 147 23.85 -66.22 -34.41
C ARG A 147 24.49 -64.83 -34.50
N ILE A 148 25.62 -64.70 -35.20
CA ILE A 148 26.25 -63.40 -35.44
C ILE A 148 25.31 -62.52 -36.28
N GLY A 149 24.78 -63.05 -37.38
CA GLY A 149 23.83 -62.32 -38.21
C GLY A 149 22.55 -61.92 -37.48
N GLU A 150 22.01 -62.77 -36.61
CA GLU A 150 20.85 -62.43 -35.77
C GLU A 150 21.18 -61.31 -34.77
N ALA A 151 22.35 -61.37 -34.15
CA ALA A 151 22.79 -60.36 -33.19
C ALA A 151 23.03 -58.99 -33.86
N GLU A 152 23.67 -58.97 -35.02
CA GLU A 152 23.89 -57.75 -35.82
C GLU A 152 22.56 -57.14 -36.28
N ALA A 153 21.68 -57.95 -36.86
CA ALA A 153 20.36 -57.48 -37.29
C ALA A 153 19.53 -56.92 -36.13
N ARG A 154 19.61 -57.55 -34.95
CA ARG A 154 18.93 -57.07 -33.74
C ARG A 154 19.52 -55.76 -33.22
N ALA A 155 20.85 -55.62 -33.24
CA ALA A 155 21.51 -54.38 -32.85
C ALA A 155 21.13 -53.22 -33.77
N ASP A 156 21.14 -53.45 -35.08
CA ASP A 156 20.74 -52.45 -36.08
C ASP A 156 19.27 -52.04 -35.93
N ALA A 157 18.37 -53.01 -35.67
CA ALA A 157 16.97 -52.74 -35.41
C ALA A 157 16.80 -51.85 -34.16
N GLN A 158 17.50 -52.17 -33.06
CA GLN A 158 17.45 -51.39 -31.83
C GLN A 158 18.00 -49.97 -31.99
N ILE A 159 19.08 -49.79 -32.75
CA ILE A 159 19.63 -48.45 -33.05
C ILE A 159 18.62 -47.62 -33.83
N LYS A 160 18.00 -48.20 -34.87
CA LYS A 160 16.99 -47.51 -35.67
C LYS A 160 15.75 -47.17 -34.85
N GLU A 161 15.31 -48.07 -33.98
CA GLU A 161 14.20 -47.84 -33.06
C GLU A 161 14.52 -46.70 -32.08
N ALA A 162 15.71 -46.70 -31.47
CA ALA A 162 16.14 -45.64 -30.56
C ALA A 162 16.23 -44.27 -31.27
N LEU A 163 16.75 -44.21 -32.49
CA LEU A 163 16.81 -42.98 -33.28
C LEU A 163 15.42 -42.47 -33.68
N ALA A 164 14.51 -43.37 -34.09
CA ALA A 164 13.14 -43.01 -34.42
C ALA A 164 12.41 -42.48 -33.18
N GLU A 165 12.64 -43.09 -32.02
CA GLU A 165 12.08 -42.65 -30.74
C GLU A 165 12.65 -41.30 -30.30
N GLU A 166 13.96 -41.07 -30.44
CA GLU A 166 14.60 -39.78 -30.17
C GLU A 166 13.98 -38.67 -31.03
N GLN A 167 13.83 -38.91 -32.33
CA GLN A 167 13.20 -37.96 -33.26
C GLN A 167 11.73 -37.70 -32.92
N ARG A 168 10.99 -38.74 -32.54
CA ARG A 168 9.59 -38.62 -32.09
C ARG A 168 9.52 -37.76 -30.84
N MET A 169 10.35 -38.04 -29.84
CA MET A 169 10.41 -37.30 -28.58
C MET A 169 10.83 -35.84 -28.79
N ALA A 170 11.84 -35.58 -29.62
CA ALA A 170 12.22 -34.21 -29.99
C ALA A 170 11.05 -33.43 -30.59
N SER A 171 10.28 -34.06 -31.48
CA SER A 171 9.10 -33.45 -32.09
C SER A 171 7.99 -33.18 -31.06
N VAL A 172 7.75 -34.12 -30.14
CA VAL A 172 6.79 -33.93 -29.02
C VAL A 172 7.23 -32.76 -28.14
N PHE A 173 8.50 -32.66 -27.76
CA PHE A 173 9.00 -31.57 -26.93
C PHE A 173 8.88 -30.20 -27.62
N VAL A 174 9.13 -30.12 -28.94
CA VAL A 174 8.91 -28.88 -29.69
C VAL A 174 7.43 -28.49 -29.66
N ASN A 175 6.53 -29.43 -29.93
CA ASN A 175 5.09 -29.17 -29.87
C ASN A 175 4.64 -28.75 -28.46
N ASP A 176 5.12 -29.42 -27.41
CA ASP A 176 4.80 -29.10 -26.02
C ASP A 176 5.32 -27.70 -25.63
N ALA A 177 6.52 -27.33 -26.09
CA ALA A 177 7.07 -25.99 -25.89
C ALA A 177 6.22 -24.92 -26.59
N GLU A 178 5.74 -25.18 -27.80
CA GLU A 178 4.83 -24.28 -28.52
C GLU A 178 3.48 -24.14 -27.83
N ILE A 179 2.90 -25.25 -27.36
CA ILE A 179 1.64 -25.25 -26.59
C ILE A 179 1.83 -24.46 -25.28
N ALA A 180 2.91 -24.69 -24.55
CA ALA A 180 3.21 -23.97 -23.32
C ALA A 180 3.38 -22.46 -23.56
N LYS A 181 4.05 -22.08 -24.66
CA LYS A 181 4.19 -20.68 -25.07
C LYS A 181 2.84 -20.06 -25.41
N ALA A 182 2.02 -20.74 -26.21
CA ALA A 182 0.69 -20.27 -26.56
C ALA A 182 -0.22 -20.11 -25.33
N ARG A 183 -0.15 -21.04 -24.36
CA ARG A 183 -0.87 -20.94 -23.09
C ARG A 183 -0.41 -19.73 -22.28
N ARG A 184 0.90 -19.55 -22.12
CA ARG A 184 1.46 -18.37 -21.42
C ARG A 184 1.00 -17.06 -22.07
N ASP A 185 1.09 -16.97 -23.39
CA ASP A 185 0.70 -15.76 -24.13
C ASP A 185 -0.81 -15.49 -24.00
N PHE A 186 -1.63 -16.54 -24.02
CA PHE A 186 -3.06 -16.45 -23.75
C PHE A 186 -3.35 -15.96 -22.32
N GLU A 187 -2.68 -16.53 -21.32
CA GLU A 187 -2.84 -16.14 -19.92
C GLU A 187 -2.40 -14.69 -19.67
N LEU A 188 -1.29 -14.25 -20.28
CA LEU A 188 -0.83 -12.86 -20.20
C LEU A 188 -1.84 -11.89 -20.83
N LYS A 189 -2.38 -12.22 -22.00
CA LYS A 189 -3.42 -11.40 -22.65
C LYS A 189 -4.70 -11.37 -21.82
N LYS A 190 -5.11 -12.51 -21.27
CA LYS A 190 -6.28 -12.59 -20.38
C LYS A 190 -6.08 -11.72 -19.15
N ALA A 191 -4.94 -11.84 -18.47
CA ALA A 191 -4.63 -11.02 -17.30
C ALA A 191 -4.58 -9.51 -17.64
N ALA A 192 -4.07 -9.14 -18.81
CA ALA A 192 -4.09 -7.75 -19.27
C ALA A 192 -5.51 -7.23 -19.51
N TYR A 193 -6.37 -8.01 -20.16
CA TYR A 193 -7.78 -7.64 -20.36
C TYR A 193 -8.56 -7.60 -19.05
N ASP A 194 -8.34 -8.55 -18.15
CA ASP A 194 -8.96 -8.57 -16.83
C ASP A 194 -8.55 -7.32 -16.04
N ALA A 195 -7.26 -6.93 -16.07
CA ALA A 195 -6.78 -5.71 -15.45
C ALA A 195 -7.43 -4.44 -16.05
N GLU A 196 -7.58 -4.39 -17.37
CA GLU A 196 -8.26 -3.28 -18.05
C GLU A 196 -9.75 -3.21 -17.68
N VAL A 197 -10.46 -4.34 -17.69
CA VAL A 197 -11.86 -4.42 -17.29
C VAL A 197 -12.04 -4.00 -15.83
N GLN A 198 -11.16 -4.46 -14.93
CA GLN A 198 -11.21 -4.07 -13.53
C GLN A 198 -10.92 -2.58 -13.33
N ALA A 199 -9.97 -2.01 -14.06
CA ALA A 199 -9.71 -0.57 -14.03
C ALA A 199 -10.94 0.24 -14.49
N ARG A 200 -11.59 -0.20 -15.58
CA ARG A 200 -12.82 0.44 -16.08
C ARG A 200 -14.00 0.29 -15.12
N ASN A 201 -14.15 -0.86 -14.48
CA ASN A 201 -15.18 -1.08 -13.47
C ASN A 201 -14.95 -0.20 -12.24
N ALA A 202 -13.71 -0.12 -11.74
CA ALA A 202 -13.36 0.76 -10.63
C ALA A 202 -13.57 2.25 -10.97
N GLU A 203 -13.23 2.68 -12.19
CA GLU A 203 -13.55 4.03 -12.69
C GLU A 203 -15.06 4.27 -12.71
N ALA A 204 -15.85 3.31 -13.20
CA ALA A 204 -17.31 3.41 -13.24
C ALA A 204 -17.94 3.45 -11.85
N GLU A 205 -17.46 2.64 -10.91
CA GLU A 205 -17.87 2.65 -9.51
C GLU A 205 -17.54 3.99 -8.83
N MET A 206 -16.30 4.48 -8.99
CA MET A 206 -15.91 5.80 -8.47
C MET A 206 -16.74 6.94 -9.08
N ALA A 207 -17.04 6.87 -10.38
CA ALA A 207 -17.91 7.85 -11.04
C ALA A 207 -19.34 7.80 -10.48
N TYR A 208 -19.87 6.61 -10.23
CA TYR A 208 -21.18 6.43 -9.60
C TYR A 208 -21.20 6.99 -8.17
N GLU A 209 -20.20 6.66 -7.35
CA GLU A 209 -20.07 7.18 -5.98
C GLU A 209 -19.93 8.70 -5.95
N LEU A 210 -19.11 9.27 -6.84
CA LEU A 210 -18.95 10.72 -6.98
C LEU A 210 -20.28 11.37 -7.36
N GLN A 211 -21.03 10.78 -8.29
CA GLN A 211 -22.32 11.30 -8.70
C GLN A 211 -23.37 11.20 -7.58
N ALA A 212 -23.37 10.10 -6.82
CA ALA A 212 -24.20 9.95 -5.63
C ALA A 212 -23.84 10.99 -4.56
N ALA A 213 -22.55 11.26 -4.34
CA ALA A 213 -22.08 12.28 -3.40
C ALA A 213 -22.47 13.70 -3.84
N LYS A 214 -22.29 14.05 -5.12
CA LYS A 214 -22.75 15.33 -5.70
C LYS A 214 -24.26 15.50 -5.54
N THR A 215 -25.02 14.46 -5.80
CA THR A 215 -26.48 14.48 -5.65
C THR A 215 -26.88 14.68 -4.19
N ARG A 216 -26.22 13.98 -3.25
CA ARG A 216 -26.43 14.18 -1.80
C ARG A 216 -26.06 15.60 -1.35
N GLN A 217 -24.98 16.17 -1.88
CA GLN A 217 -24.60 17.56 -1.59
C GLN A 217 -25.68 18.52 -2.08
N ARG A 218 -26.14 18.39 -3.33
CA ARG A 218 -27.24 19.21 -3.86
C ARG A 218 -28.51 19.07 -3.02
N ILE A 219 -28.90 17.87 -2.61
CA ILE A 219 -30.05 17.66 -1.73
C ILE A 219 -29.85 18.40 -0.40
N LYS A 220 -28.66 18.34 0.20
CA LYS A 220 -28.36 19.08 1.44
C LYS A 220 -28.40 20.60 1.25
N GLU A 221 -27.90 21.10 0.12
CA GLU A 221 -27.96 22.52 -0.22
C GLU A 221 -29.42 22.98 -0.35
N GLU A 222 -30.25 22.24 -1.10
CA GLU A 222 -31.69 22.50 -1.22
C GLU A 222 -32.40 22.43 0.14
N GLN A 223 -32.09 21.42 0.97
CA GLN A 223 -32.62 21.32 2.34
C GLN A 223 -32.22 22.52 3.21
N MET A 224 -30.98 23.00 3.08
CA MET A 224 -30.53 24.19 3.79
C MET A 224 -31.28 25.44 3.31
N GLN A 225 -31.51 25.58 2.00
CA GLN A 225 -32.31 26.68 1.46
C GLN A 225 -33.73 26.65 2.00
N ILE A 226 -34.39 25.48 2.02
CA ILE A 226 -35.71 25.31 2.65
C ILE A 226 -35.65 25.77 4.11
N LYS A 227 -34.63 25.35 4.87
CA LYS A 227 -34.48 25.73 6.28
C LYS A 227 -34.25 27.24 6.47
N VAL A 228 -33.50 27.88 5.57
CA VAL A 228 -33.30 29.34 5.59
C VAL A 228 -34.61 30.06 5.29
N VAL A 229 -35.39 29.60 4.31
CA VAL A 229 -36.71 30.15 3.99
C VAL A 229 -37.67 29.97 5.18
N GLU A 230 -37.75 28.77 5.76
CA GLU A 230 -38.54 28.51 6.98
C GLU A 230 -38.14 29.43 8.13
N ARG A 231 -36.83 29.60 8.38
CA ARG A 231 -36.32 30.49 9.43
C ARG A 231 -36.64 31.95 9.15
N THR A 232 -36.51 32.38 7.89
CA THR A 232 -36.85 33.75 7.47
C THR A 232 -38.34 34.01 7.65
N GLN A 233 -39.19 33.05 7.28
CA GLN A 233 -40.63 33.14 7.50
C GLN A 233 -40.97 33.15 9.00
N GLN A 234 -40.28 32.36 9.83
CA GLN A 234 -40.43 32.41 11.29
C GLN A 234 -40.03 33.78 11.86
N ILE A 235 -38.93 34.37 11.39
CA ILE A 235 -38.51 35.71 11.80
C ILE A 235 -39.58 36.73 11.39
N GLN A 236 -40.11 36.66 10.17
CA GLN A 236 -41.20 37.55 9.73
C GLN A 236 -42.45 37.41 10.59
N VAL A 237 -42.85 36.18 10.94
CA VAL A 237 -43.99 35.95 11.85
C VAL A 237 -43.68 36.53 13.24
N GLN A 238 -42.48 36.32 13.76
CA GLN A 238 -42.05 36.88 15.05
C GLN A 238 -42.00 38.40 15.03
N GLU A 239 -41.51 39.02 13.96
CA GLU A 239 -41.51 40.48 13.78
C GLU A 239 -42.95 41.02 13.75
N GLN A 240 -43.87 40.33 13.08
CA GLN A 240 -45.28 40.71 13.11
C GLN A 240 -45.92 40.53 14.50
N GLU A 241 -45.56 39.47 15.23
CA GLU A 241 -46.00 39.29 16.62
C GLU A 241 -45.42 40.36 17.55
N ILE A 242 -44.14 40.71 17.41
CA ILE A 242 -43.49 41.80 18.14
C ILE A 242 -44.19 43.12 17.81
N ALA A 243 -44.45 43.42 16.53
CA ALA A 243 -45.15 44.64 16.13
C ALA A 243 -46.58 44.70 16.68
N ARG A 244 -47.32 43.58 16.72
CA ARG A 244 -48.63 43.52 17.38
C ARG A 244 -48.48 43.82 18.88
N LYS A 245 -47.52 43.17 19.54
CA LYS A 245 -47.27 43.30 20.97
C LYS A 245 -46.77 44.69 21.35
N GLU A 246 -45.96 45.34 20.52
CA GLU A 246 -45.56 46.74 20.68
C GLU A 246 -46.77 47.66 20.60
N ARG A 247 -47.68 47.47 19.63
CA ARG A 247 -48.92 48.26 19.56
C ARG A 247 -49.82 48.03 20.78
N GLU A 248 -49.91 46.80 21.28
CA GLU A 248 -50.63 46.48 22.52
C GLU A 248 -49.99 47.18 23.73
N LEU A 249 -48.67 47.08 23.89
CA LEU A 249 -47.93 47.74 24.98
C LEU A 249 -47.97 49.27 24.87
N GLU A 250 -47.96 49.81 23.66
CA GLU A 250 -48.12 51.24 23.40
C GLU A 250 -49.52 51.69 23.86
N ALA A 251 -50.57 50.96 23.49
CA ALA A 251 -51.93 51.27 23.90
C ALA A 251 -52.16 51.08 25.42
N THR A 252 -51.63 50.03 26.03
CA THR A 252 -51.91 49.65 27.42
C THR A 252 -50.97 50.30 28.44
N ILE A 253 -49.70 50.51 28.11
CA ILE A 253 -48.70 51.01 29.06
C ILE A 253 -48.26 52.43 28.71
N ARG A 254 -47.82 52.67 27.46
CA ARG A 254 -47.27 54.00 27.11
C ARG A 254 -48.33 55.08 27.12
N ARG A 255 -49.50 54.87 26.53
CA ARG A 255 -50.57 55.89 26.49
C ARG A 255 -51.09 56.27 27.88
N PRO A 256 -51.34 55.33 28.83
CA PRO A 256 -51.67 55.71 30.20
C PRO A 256 -50.51 56.34 30.96
N ALA A 257 -49.27 55.88 30.75
CA ALA A 257 -48.09 56.47 31.38
C ALA A 257 -47.79 57.89 30.87
N GLU A 258 -48.00 58.16 29.58
CA GLU A 258 -47.90 59.49 28.98
C GLU A 258 -49.03 60.40 29.45
N ALA A 259 -50.25 59.89 29.57
CA ALA A 259 -51.36 60.63 30.18
C ALA A 259 -51.07 61.00 31.64
N GLU A 260 -50.49 60.08 32.42
CA GLU A 260 -50.11 60.33 33.81
C GLU A 260 -48.92 61.29 33.92
N LYS A 261 -47.90 61.14 33.07
CA LYS A 261 -46.78 62.09 32.99
C LYS A 261 -47.27 63.49 32.65
N PHE A 262 -48.14 63.63 31.65
CA PHE A 262 -48.72 64.92 31.28
C PHE A 262 -49.58 65.51 32.41
N ARG A 263 -50.35 64.69 33.12
CA ARG A 263 -51.09 65.11 34.33
C ARG A 263 -50.15 65.63 35.41
N LEU A 264 -49.06 64.92 35.68
CA LEU A 264 -48.06 65.29 36.68
C LEU A 264 -47.30 66.55 36.29
N GLU A 265 -46.88 66.68 35.03
CA GLU A 265 -46.25 67.89 34.49
C GLU A 265 -47.18 69.10 34.58
N LYS A 266 -48.48 68.94 34.28
CA LYS A 266 -49.45 70.03 34.42
C LYS A 266 -49.69 70.43 35.88
N ILE A 267 -49.71 69.46 36.81
CA ILE A 267 -49.79 69.73 38.24
C ILE A 267 -48.50 70.44 38.72
N ALA A 268 -47.33 70.01 38.25
CA ALA A 268 -46.04 70.62 38.57
C ALA A 268 -45.92 72.04 37.99
N GLU A 269 -46.34 72.28 36.75
CA GLU A 269 -46.43 73.60 36.12
C GLU A 269 -47.41 74.51 36.88
N ALA A 270 -48.57 73.99 37.30
CA ALA A 270 -49.54 74.74 38.10
C ALA A 270 -48.95 75.12 39.47
N ASN A 271 -48.26 74.20 40.13
CA ASN A 271 -47.56 74.46 41.39
C ASN A 271 -46.41 75.46 41.22
N HIS A 272 -45.61 75.31 40.16
CA HIS A 272 -44.52 76.24 39.87
C HIS A 272 -45.06 77.65 39.58
N LYS A 273 -46.13 77.77 38.78
CA LYS A 273 -46.81 79.04 38.54
C LYS A 273 -47.41 79.62 39.82
N ARG A 274 -48.00 78.80 40.70
CA ARG A 274 -48.51 79.26 42.01
C ARG A 274 -47.39 79.86 42.85
N VAL A 275 -46.26 79.17 42.98
CA VAL A 275 -45.10 79.65 43.75
C VAL A 275 -44.49 80.91 43.12
N LEU A 276 -44.42 80.99 41.79
CA LEU A 276 -43.89 82.16 41.10
C LEU A 276 -44.82 83.39 41.27
N LEU A 277 -46.13 83.20 41.17
CA LEU A 277 -47.11 84.27 41.44
C LEU A 277 -47.14 84.70 42.91
N GLU A 278 -46.98 83.75 43.86
CA GLU A 278 -46.83 84.06 45.28
C GLU A 278 -45.54 84.88 45.52
N ALA A 279 -44.42 84.48 44.91
CA ALA A 279 -43.15 85.21 45.01
C ALA A 279 -43.20 86.59 44.33
N GLU A 280 -43.89 86.74 43.20
CA GLU A 280 -44.15 88.03 42.54
C GLU A 280 -45.04 88.92 43.40
N ALA A 281 -46.10 88.37 44.01
CA ALA A 281 -46.96 89.12 44.92
C ALA A 281 -46.23 89.56 46.19
N GLU A 282 -45.34 88.72 46.74
CA GLU A 282 -44.47 89.09 47.86
C GLU A 282 -43.44 90.15 47.46
N ALA A 283 -42.81 90.02 46.28
CA ALA A 283 -41.87 91.00 45.76
C ALA A 283 -42.57 92.35 45.50
N GLU A 284 -43.79 92.33 44.99
CA GLU A 284 -44.58 93.54 44.78
C GLU A 284 -45.05 94.15 46.10
N ALA A 285 -45.41 93.33 47.11
CA ALA A 285 -45.72 93.82 48.46
C ALA A 285 -44.49 94.45 49.14
N VAL A 286 -43.30 93.88 48.95
CA VAL A 286 -42.03 94.48 49.44
C VAL A 286 -41.70 95.76 48.68
N ARG A 287 -41.90 95.80 47.35
CA ARG A 287 -41.73 97.03 46.56
C ARG A 287 -42.67 98.13 47.02
N LEU A 288 -43.95 97.83 47.23
CA LEU A 288 -44.96 98.79 47.70
C LEU A 288 -44.63 99.30 49.11
N LYS A 289 -44.16 98.41 50.01
CA LYS A 289 -43.66 98.81 51.33
C LYS A 289 -42.41 99.66 51.24
N GLY A 290 -41.46 99.32 50.36
CA GLY A 290 -40.25 100.09 50.13
C GLY A 290 -40.53 101.47 49.54
N GLU A 291 -41.49 101.58 48.62
CA GLU A 291 -41.98 102.87 48.09
C GLU A 291 -42.68 103.69 49.18
N ALA A 292 -43.49 103.07 50.04
CA ALA A 292 -44.13 103.73 51.17
C ALA A 292 -43.12 104.20 52.24
N GLU A 293 -42.10 103.39 52.54
CA GLU A 293 -41.01 103.74 53.45
C GLU A 293 -40.13 104.84 52.86
N ALA A 294 -39.82 104.80 51.57
CA ALA A 294 -39.09 105.87 50.88
C ALA A 294 -39.87 107.19 50.90
N PHE A 295 -41.20 107.15 50.70
CA PHE A 295 -42.07 108.31 50.80
C PHE A 295 -42.15 108.85 52.23
N ALA A 296 -42.19 107.96 53.23
CA ALA A 296 -42.18 108.34 54.65
C ALA A 296 -40.84 108.96 55.08
N ILE A 297 -39.72 108.45 54.56
CA ILE A 297 -38.38 109.01 54.80
C ILE A 297 -38.22 110.36 54.11
N GLN A 298 -38.68 110.52 52.86
CA GLN A 298 -38.67 111.82 52.19
C GLN A 298 -39.52 112.84 52.93
N ALA A 299 -40.72 112.47 53.39
CA ALA A 299 -41.59 113.35 54.17
C ALA A 299 -40.99 113.72 55.55
N LYS A 300 -40.28 112.80 56.21
CA LYS A 300 -39.51 113.12 57.42
C LYS A 300 -38.32 114.03 57.12
N ALA A 301 -37.58 113.79 56.04
CA ALA A 301 -36.43 114.59 55.67
C ALA A 301 -36.80 116.03 55.28
N THR A 302 -37.94 116.24 54.61
CA THR A 302 -38.45 117.60 54.34
C THR A 302 -38.93 118.29 55.61
N ALA A 303 -39.60 117.58 56.52
CA ALA A 303 -40.01 118.13 57.81
C ALA A 303 -38.80 118.47 58.71
N GLU A 304 -37.74 117.67 58.69
CA GLU A 304 -36.48 117.94 59.39
C GLU A 304 -35.71 119.09 58.76
N ALA A 305 -35.72 119.22 57.43
CA ALA A 305 -35.14 120.36 56.72
C ALA A 305 -35.87 121.68 57.05
N GLU A 306 -37.20 121.66 57.15
CA GLU A 306 -37.99 122.83 57.58
C GLU A 306 -37.79 123.16 59.06
N GLN A 307 -37.66 122.16 59.93
CA GLN A 307 -37.28 122.34 61.34
C GLN A 307 -35.89 122.94 61.48
N MET A 308 -34.91 122.48 60.69
CA MET A 308 -33.56 123.03 60.70
C MET A 308 -33.50 124.44 60.11
N ALA A 309 -34.29 124.76 59.09
CA ALA A 309 -34.41 126.11 58.55
C ALA A 309 -35.00 127.08 59.60
N LYS A 310 -36.07 126.68 60.29
CA LYS A 310 -36.67 127.47 61.38
C LYS A 310 -35.75 127.59 62.60
N LYS A 311 -34.98 126.55 62.93
CA LYS A 311 -33.92 126.62 63.95
C LYS A 311 -32.79 127.57 63.52
N ALA A 312 -32.36 127.55 62.26
CA ALA A 312 -31.34 128.46 61.76
C ALA A 312 -31.80 129.94 61.78
N GLU A 313 -33.09 130.20 61.61
CA GLU A 313 -33.69 131.53 61.69
C GLU A 313 -33.79 132.03 63.15
N ALA A 314 -34.10 131.15 64.10
CA ALA A 314 -34.09 131.46 65.54
C ALA A 314 -32.67 131.67 66.12
N TRP A 315 -31.62 131.12 65.48
CA TRP A 315 -30.23 131.25 65.94
C TRP A 315 -29.55 132.54 65.45
N LYS A 316 -30.19 133.31 64.55
CA LYS A 316 -29.67 134.60 64.07
C LYS A 316 -29.87 135.75 65.07
N GLU A 317 -30.79 135.64 66.01
CA GLU A 317 -31.13 136.74 66.95
C GLU A 317 -30.47 136.65 68.34
N TYR A 318 -29.73 135.59 68.65
CA TYR A 318 -29.04 135.46 69.94
C TYR A 318 -27.52 135.48 69.78
N LYS A 319 -26.94 136.69 69.71
CA LYS A 319 -25.49 136.89 69.68
C LYS A 319 -24.90 136.93 71.10
N GLU A 320 -23.79 136.19 71.24
CA GLU A 320 -22.69 136.31 72.22
C GLU A 320 -22.71 135.54 73.54
N ALA A 321 -23.77 134.81 73.93
CA ALA A 321 -23.75 134.03 75.18
C ALA A 321 -23.81 132.49 75.04
N ALA A 322 -24.10 131.94 73.85
CA ALA A 322 -24.44 130.51 73.70
C ALA A 322 -23.24 129.56 73.49
N MET A 323 -22.02 130.07 73.30
CA MET A 323 -20.84 129.22 73.13
C MET A 323 -20.33 128.61 74.45
N VAL A 324 -20.71 129.20 75.58
CA VAL A 324 -20.32 128.73 76.92
C VAL A 324 -21.29 127.64 77.43
N ASP A 325 -22.56 127.68 77.01
CA ASP A 325 -23.58 126.68 77.40
C ASP A 325 -23.38 125.33 76.68
N MET A 326 -23.02 125.35 75.40
CA MET A 326 -22.63 124.12 74.67
C MET A 326 -21.37 123.46 75.27
N PHE A 327 -20.45 124.21 75.88
CA PHE A 327 -19.28 123.62 76.52
C PHE A 327 -19.63 122.97 77.87
N LEU A 328 -20.58 123.53 78.63
CA LEU A 328 -21.04 122.95 79.89
C LEU A 328 -21.89 121.68 79.71
N ASP A 329 -22.59 121.53 78.58
CA ASP A 329 -23.39 120.33 78.27
C ASP A 329 -22.58 119.14 77.71
N VAL A 330 -21.41 119.42 77.13
CA VAL A 330 -20.54 118.38 76.53
C VAL A 330 -19.52 117.83 77.53
N ILE A 331 -19.10 118.62 78.53
CA ILE A 331 -18.17 118.18 79.60
C ILE A 331 -18.69 116.93 80.34
N PRO A 332 -19.98 116.81 80.71
CA PRO A 332 -20.51 115.58 81.32
C PRO A 332 -20.49 114.37 80.39
N LYS A 333 -20.65 114.57 79.08
CA LYS A 333 -20.71 113.46 78.10
C LYS A 333 -19.33 112.88 77.78
N ILE A 334 -18.29 113.71 77.74
CA ILE A 334 -16.91 113.22 77.63
C ILE A 334 -16.50 112.49 78.91
N ALA A 335 -16.89 113.00 80.08
CA ALA A 335 -16.66 112.30 81.36
C ALA A 335 -17.38 110.93 81.41
N ALA A 336 -18.61 110.84 80.88
CA ALA A 336 -19.38 109.60 80.84
C ALA A 336 -18.78 108.55 79.88
N GLU A 337 -18.30 108.95 78.69
CA GLU A 337 -17.71 107.98 77.75
C GLU A 337 -16.28 107.55 78.12
N VAL A 338 -15.51 108.40 78.78
CA VAL A 338 -14.20 107.98 79.32
C VAL A 338 -14.37 107.04 80.53
N ALA A 339 -15.50 107.11 81.25
CA ALA A 339 -15.84 106.20 82.34
C ALA A 339 -16.58 104.91 81.89
N ALA A 340 -17.14 104.87 80.69
CA ALA A 340 -17.87 103.72 80.16
C ALA A 340 -17.07 102.39 80.17
N PRO A 341 -15.75 102.38 79.86
CA PRO A 341 -14.95 101.15 79.93
C PRO A 341 -14.77 100.62 81.36
N LEU A 342 -14.89 101.48 82.38
CA LEU A 342 -14.82 101.08 83.79
C LEU A 342 -16.16 100.55 84.31
N SER A 343 -17.30 101.03 83.79
CA SER A 343 -18.63 100.56 84.18
C SER A 343 -19.00 99.18 83.60
N GLN A 344 -18.45 98.80 82.45
CA GLN A 344 -18.75 97.49 81.83
C GLN A 344 -17.86 96.34 82.33
N ALA A 345 -16.81 96.63 83.11
CA ALA A 345 -15.92 95.61 83.65
C ALA A 345 -16.42 95.06 85.00
N LYS A 346 -17.18 93.95 84.98
CA LYS A 346 -17.65 93.27 86.22
C LYS A 346 -16.54 92.63 87.06
N LYS A 347 -15.33 92.44 86.51
CA LYS A 347 -14.16 91.87 87.22
C LYS A 347 -12.86 92.38 86.60
N ILE A 348 -12.14 93.26 87.30
CA ILE A 348 -10.79 93.71 86.93
C ILE A 348 -9.80 92.86 87.74
N THR A 349 -9.03 92.02 87.05
CA THR A 349 -8.00 91.18 87.69
C THR A 349 -6.64 91.85 87.47
N MET A 350 -6.16 92.55 88.50
CA MET A 350 -4.86 93.23 88.45
C MET A 350 -3.77 92.27 88.90
N VAL A 351 -2.93 91.83 87.96
CA VAL A 351 -1.80 90.93 88.25
C VAL A 351 -0.56 91.80 88.48
N SER A 352 -0.27 92.11 89.75
CA SER A 352 0.93 92.86 90.12
C SER A 352 2.06 91.90 90.51
N SER A 353 3.08 91.84 89.66
CA SER A 353 4.35 91.14 89.92
C SER A 353 5.34 92.12 90.55
N GLY A 354 5.25 92.31 91.87
CA GLY A 354 6.35 92.83 92.68
C GLY A 354 6.37 94.35 92.94
N ASN A 355 6.38 94.70 94.23
CA ASN A 355 6.69 95.98 94.90
C ASN A 355 6.29 97.30 94.22
N GLY A 356 5.01 97.67 94.39
CA GLY A 356 4.48 99.02 94.24
C GLY A 356 2.97 99.03 94.54
N GLU A 357 2.48 100.07 95.22
CA GLU A 357 1.10 100.19 95.71
C GLU A 357 0.04 99.84 94.65
N VAL A 358 -0.87 98.93 95.01
CA VAL A 358 -1.95 98.39 94.17
C VAL A 358 -3.25 99.03 94.61
N GLY A 359 -3.93 99.78 93.74
CA GLY A 359 -5.19 100.44 94.06
C GLY A 359 -5.61 101.52 93.06
N ALA A 360 -6.78 102.12 93.30
CA ALA A 360 -7.48 103.07 92.42
C ALA A 360 -6.64 104.28 91.95
N ALA A 361 -5.55 104.61 92.65
CA ALA A 361 -4.64 105.71 92.31
C ALA A 361 -3.89 105.50 90.98
N LYS A 362 -3.54 104.25 90.60
CA LYS A 362 -2.85 103.97 89.33
C LYS A 362 -3.79 104.08 88.12
N LEU A 363 -5.05 103.69 88.30
CA LEU A 363 -6.12 103.85 87.31
C LEU A 363 -6.45 105.32 87.07
N THR A 364 -6.50 106.14 88.13
CA THR A 364 -6.70 107.58 87.99
C THR A 364 -5.50 108.28 87.33
N GLY A 365 -4.27 107.80 87.61
CA GLY A 365 -3.07 108.24 86.90
C GLY A 365 -3.05 107.90 85.41
N GLU A 366 -3.41 106.67 85.03
CA GLU A 366 -3.51 106.25 83.62
C GLU A 366 -4.61 107.01 82.87
N VAL A 367 -5.73 107.31 83.52
CA VAL A 367 -6.79 108.15 82.94
C VAL A 367 -6.30 109.59 82.72
N LEU A 368 -5.56 110.17 83.67
CA LEU A 368 -4.95 111.49 83.52
C LEU A 368 -3.89 111.52 82.39
N ASP A 369 -3.12 110.45 82.23
CA ASP A 369 -2.16 110.32 81.12
C ASP A 369 -2.85 110.16 79.76
N ILE A 370 -3.98 109.45 79.69
CA ILE A 370 -4.80 109.36 78.48
C ILE A 370 -5.37 110.74 78.13
N VAL A 371 -5.91 111.46 79.11
CA VAL A 371 -6.45 112.82 78.91
C VAL A 371 -5.36 113.78 78.44
N ASN A 372 -4.13 113.68 78.95
CA ASN A 372 -2.99 114.49 78.47
C ASN A 372 -2.51 114.09 77.07
N ARG A 373 -2.75 112.85 76.61
CA ARG A 373 -2.40 112.40 75.24
C ARG A 373 -3.48 112.71 74.20
N VAL A 374 -4.73 112.91 74.61
CA VAL A 374 -5.85 113.23 73.71
C VAL A 374 -5.58 114.49 72.85
N PRO A 375 -5.06 115.61 73.40
CA PRO A 375 -4.72 116.78 72.58
C PRO A 375 -3.66 116.49 71.50
N LEU A 376 -2.67 115.65 71.81
CA LEU A 376 -1.60 115.26 70.88
C LEU A 376 -2.12 114.33 69.77
N LEU A 377 -3.07 113.44 70.09
CA LEU A 377 -3.70 112.54 69.12
C LEU A 377 -4.63 113.29 68.15
N VAL A 378 -5.42 114.25 68.65
CA VAL A 378 -6.26 115.10 67.79
C VAL A 378 -5.41 115.93 66.84
N LYS A 379 -4.28 116.47 67.30
CA LYS A 379 -3.30 117.16 66.45
C LYS A 379 -2.75 116.25 65.34
N SER A 380 -2.41 115.01 65.66
CA SER A 380 -1.86 114.05 64.68
C SER A 380 -2.88 113.55 63.64
N MET A 381 -4.17 113.52 64.00
CA MET A 381 -5.24 112.99 63.14
C MET A 381 -5.95 114.07 62.31
N THR A 382 -6.02 115.31 62.80
CA THR A 382 -6.80 116.40 62.16
C THR A 382 -5.93 117.56 61.67
N GLY A 383 -4.65 117.59 62.05
CA GLY A 383 -3.73 118.69 61.71
C GLY A 383 -3.99 120.00 62.47
N VAL A 384 -5.00 120.07 63.34
CA VAL A 384 -5.38 121.27 64.09
C VAL A 384 -4.75 121.25 65.49
N ASP A 385 -4.03 122.32 65.82
CA ASP A 385 -3.22 122.45 67.03
C ASP A 385 -3.99 123.22 68.12
N ILE A 386 -4.79 122.51 68.93
CA ILE A 386 -5.71 123.12 69.91
C ILE A 386 -4.94 123.91 71.00
N SER A 387 -3.69 123.54 71.30
CA SER A 387 -2.85 124.28 72.25
C SER A 387 -2.46 125.68 71.78
N ARG A 388 -2.49 125.96 70.46
CA ARG A 388 -2.22 127.31 69.92
C ARG A 388 -3.44 128.22 69.93
N SER A 389 -4.65 127.68 69.83
CA SER A 389 -5.89 128.46 69.94
C SER A 389 -6.21 128.88 71.38
N VAL A 390 -5.51 128.32 72.38
CA VAL A 390 -5.66 128.68 73.80
C VAL A 390 -4.58 129.67 74.29
N GLN A 391 -3.50 129.88 73.54
CA GLN A 391 -2.47 130.91 73.82
C GLN A 391 -2.55 132.15 72.90
N GLY A 392 -3.63 132.25 72.10
CA GLY A 392 -3.98 133.44 71.32
C GLY A 392 -5.19 134.15 71.93
N ALA A 393 -5.05 134.57 73.18
CA ALA A 393 -5.81 135.63 73.84
C ALA A 393 -4.83 136.41 74.73
#